data_AF-A0A318NTY9-F1
#
_entry.id   AF-A0A318NTY9-F1
#
_cell.length_a   1.000
_cell.length_b   1.000
_cell.length_c   1.000
_cell.angle_alpha   90.00
_cell.angle_beta   90.00
_cell.angle_gamma   90.00
#
_symmetry.space_group_name_H-M   'P 1'
#
loop_
_entity.id
_entity.type
_entity.pdbx_description
1 polymer ?
#
loop_
_entity_poly.entity_id
_entity_poly.type
_entity_poly.pdbx_seq_one_letter_code
_entity_poly.pdbx_strand_id
1 'polypeptide(L)'
;MSINASKGYISWMVGKLQESKGVENIELASNGTLVVITTEGESYSIGAINTGRITCPELNEYLENKEIDFLSVKGGVEFISGDAMKLLEQKKIGVDSFGHIASSLRTNNPLEHLDKEHFFINRVFKQHSHVSSVERETNKKYRIKRRGMADLVIVAVNDYDMTAGSVRDAIGLHGNCDIVFASNPNGRLTTPAKEVAESIGVELYKLSDLLRRISR
;
A
#
# COMPACT_ATOMS: atom_id res chain seq x y z
N MET A 1 5.23 -19.67 8.18
CA MET A 1 3.98 -19.52 8.97
C MET A 1 2.91 -19.13 7.97
N SER A 2 1.77 -19.83 7.91
CA SER A 2 0.74 -19.53 6.91
C SER A 2 0.13 -18.14 7.17
N ILE A 3 0.13 -17.27 6.17
CA ILE A 3 -0.44 -15.90 6.26
C ILE A 3 -1.98 -15.88 6.24
N ASN A 4 -2.63 -17.04 6.04
CA ASN A 4 -4.08 -17.17 5.89
C ASN A 4 -4.86 -16.50 7.04
N ALA A 5 -5.99 -15.90 6.66
CA ALA A 5 -6.97 -15.38 7.59
C ALA A 5 -7.55 -16.46 8.52
N SER A 6 -8.04 -16.04 9.68
CA SER A 6 -8.77 -16.94 10.57
C SER A 6 -10.20 -17.11 10.07
N LYS A 7 -10.82 -18.25 10.35
CA LYS A 7 -12.25 -18.47 10.04
C LYS A 7 -13.13 -17.33 10.60
N GLY A 8 -12.83 -16.86 11.81
CA GLY A 8 -13.55 -15.75 12.43
C GLY A 8 -13.44 -14.43 11.66
N TYR A 9 -12.28 -14.13 11.04
CA TYR A 9 -12.14 -12.93 10.21
C TYR A 9 -12.96 -13.05 8.93
N ILE A 10 -12.93 -14.21 8.26
CA ILE A 10 -13.71 -14.47 7.05
C ILE A 10 -15.22 -14.38 7.36
N SER A 11 -15.70 -15.01 8.44
CA SER A 11 -17.10 -14.92 8.86
C SER A 11 -17.53 -13.48 9.15
N TRP A 12 -16.65 -12.67 9.75
CA TRP A 12 -16.91 -11.25 9.97
C TRP A 12 -17.03 -10.47 8.65
N MET A 13 -16.16 -10.75 7.66
CA MET A 13 -16.23 -10.13 6.33
C MET A 13 -17.56 -10.47 5.63
N VAL A 14 -17.99 -11.74 5.67
CA VAL A 14 -19.28 -12.17 5.11
C VAL A 14 -20.44 -11.38 5.72
N GLY A 15 -20.52 -11.32 7.06
CA GLY A 15 -21.59 -10.57 7.74
C GLY A 15 -21.61 -9.09 7.34
N LYS A 16 -20.44 -8.47 7.19
CA LYS A 16 -20.34 -7.07 6.75
C LYS A 16 -20.73 -6.86 5.29
N LEU A 17 -20.41 -7.79 4.41
CA LEU A 17 -20.82 -7.71 3.00
C LEU A 17 -22.34 -7.91 2.85
N GLN A 18 -22.96 -8.77 3.65
CA GLN A 18 -24.43 -8.96 3.66
C GLN A 18 -25.20 -7.70 4.05
N GLU A 19 -24.61 -6.85 4.88
CA GLU A 19 -25.17 -5.54 5.26
C GLU A 19 -24.94 -4.45 4.19
N SER A 20 -24.12 -4.73 3.16
CA SER A 20 -23.70 -3.75 2.16
C SER A 20 -24.73 -3.61 1.04
N LYS A 21 -25.18 -2.38 0.77
CA LYS A 21 -26.16 -2.07 -0.30
C LYS A 21 -25.66 -2.35 -1.72
N GLY A 22 -24.36 -2.55 -1.92
CA GLY A 22 -23.77 -2.80 -3.24
C GLY A 22 -23.47 -4.27 -3.53
N VAL A 23 -23.92 -5.19 -2.66
CA VAL A 23 -23.67 -6.62 -2.78
C VAL A 23 -25.00 -7.34 -2.93
N GLU A 24 -25.11 -8.17 -3.97
CA GLU A 24 -26.27 -8.99 -4.25
C GLU A 24 -26.10 -10.41 -3.66
N ASN A 25 -24.92 -11.02 -3.86
CA ASN A 25 -24.67 -12.37 -3.40
C ASN A 25 -23.22 -12.55 -2.91
N ILE A 26 -23.02 -13.50 -2.00
CA ILE A 26 -21.71 -13.87 -1.43
C ILE A 26 -21.63 -15.39 -1.32
N GLU A 27 -20.58 -15.97 -1.88
CA GLU A 27 -20.25 -17.39 -1.76
C GLU A 27 -18.87 -17.56 -1.12
N LEU A 28 -18.73 -18.50 -0.18
CA LEU A 28 -17.44 -18.89 0.39
C LEU A 28 -16.95 -20.16 -0.30
N ALA A 29 -15.91 -20.03 -1.11
CA ALA A 29 -15.25 -21.16 -1.76
C ALA A 29 -14.48 -22.02 -0.75
N SER A 30 -14.26 -23.29 -1.09
CA SER A 30 -13.59 -24.29 -0.23
C SER A 30 -12.14 -23.92 0.12
N ASN A 31 -11.46 -23.13 -0.73
CA ASN A 31 -10.11 -22.60 -0.52
C ASN A 31 -10.08 -21.34 0.37
N GLY A 32 -11.22 -20.89 0.90
CA GLY A 32 -11.33 -19.72 1.77
C GLY A 32 -11.46 -18.38 1.05
N THR A 33 -11.60 -18.38 -0.28
CA THR A 33 -11.90 -17.18 -1.07
C THR A 33 -13.38 -16.82 -0.97
N LEU A 34 -13.68 -15.53 -0.83
CA LEU A 34 -15.04 -15.01 -0.92
C LEU A 34 -15.33 -14.55 -2.34
N VAL A 35 -16.34 -15.13 -2.98
CA VAL A 35 -16.86 -14.66 -4.27
C VAL A 35 -18.03 -13.74 -3.99
N VAL A 36 -17.96 -12.51 -4.48
CA VAL A 36 -18.95 -11.45 -4.26
C VAL A 36 -19.53 -11.06 -5.60
N ILE A 37 -20.86 -11.05 -5.70
CA ILE A 37 -21.59 -10.50 -6.85
C ILE A 37 -22.18 -9.17 -6.42
N THR A 38 -21.85 -8.10 -7.14
CA THR A 38 -22.38 -6.76 -6.87
C THR A 38 -23.79 -6.60 -7.43
N THR A 39 -24.51 -5.59 -6.97
CA THR A 39 -25.85 -5.25 -7.51
C THR A 39 -25.82 -4.81 -8.98
N GLU A 40 -24.64 -4.58 -9.55
CA GLU A 40 -24.44 -4.26 -10.97
C GLU A 40 -24.14 -5.52 -11.79
N GLY A 41 -24.08 -6.70 -11.16
CA GLY A 41 -23.80 -7.99 -11.81
C GLY A 41 -22.32 -8.33 -11.94
N GLU A 42 -21.41 -7.50 -11.43
CA GLU A 42 -19.97 -7.75 -11.45
C GLU A 42 -19.57 -8.77 -10.39
N SER A 43 -18.62 -9.65 -10.72
CA SER A 43 -18.12 -10.69 -9.81
C SER A 43 -16.69 -10.41 -9.38
N TYR A 44 -16.42 -10.50 -8.09
CA TYR A 44 -15.10 -10.28 -7.51
C TYR A 44 -14.75 -11.36 -6.49
N SER A 45 -13.51 -11.84 -6.55
CA SER A 45 -12.94 -12.82 -5.62
C SER A 45 -12.03 -12.13 -4.60
N ILE A 46 -12.30 -12.34 -3.31
CA ILE A 46 -11.59 -11.72 -2.19
C ILE A 46 -10.89 -12.78 -1.36
N GLY A 47 -9.56 -12.75 -1.37
CA GLY A 47 -8.72 -13.45 -0.39
C GLY A 47 -8.57 -12.65 0.90
N ALA A 48 -8.23 -13.32 2.00
CA ALA A 48 -7.97 -12.69 3.28
C ALA A 48 -6.71 -13.26 3.97
N ILE A 49 -5.93 -12.35 4.58
CA ILE A 49 -4.72 -12.65 5.36
C ILE A 49 -4.72 -11.93 6.72
N ASN A 50 -3.95 -12.45 7.67
CA ASN A 50 -3.86 -11.95 9.05
C ASN A 50 -2.60 -11.15 9.38
N THR A 51 -1.72 -10.91 8.40
CA THR A 51 -0.46 -10.19 8.61
C THR A 51 -0.40 -8.95 7.73
N GLY A 52 -0.03 -7.81 8.33
CA GLY A 52 0.25 -6.56 7.62
C GLY A 52 1.56 -6.59 6.83
N ARG A 53 2.40 -7.62 7.02
CA ARG A 53 3.66 -7.83 6.31
C ARG A 53 3.48 -8.91 5.26
N ILE A 54 3.73 -8.56 4.00
CA ILE A 54 3.56 -9.42 2.84
C ILE A 54 4.89 -9.55 2.13
N THR A 55 5.39 -10.78 2.04
CA THR A 55 6.60 -11.13 1.27
C THR A 55 6.23 -11.99 0.06
N CYS A 56 7.08 -12.00 -0.96
CA CYS A 56 6.78 -12.76 -2.19
C CYS A 56 6.70 -14.27 -1.97
N PRO A 57 7.54 -14.93 -1.14
CA PRO A 57 7.40 -16.36 -0.87
C PRO A 57 6.04 -16.71 -0.25
N GLU A 58 5.63 -15.98 0.78
CA GLU A 58 4.36 -16.21 1.49
C GLU A 58 3.15 -15.90 0.61
N LEU A 59 3.25 -14.85 -0.22
CA LEU A 59 2.20 -14.49 -1.16
C LEU A 59 2.06 -15.53 -2.28
N ASN A 60 3.17 -16.06 -2.81
CA ASN A 60 3.12 -17.12 -3.80
C ASN A 60 2.44 -18.37 -3.23
N GLU A 61 2.89 -18.85 -2.07
CA GLU A 61 2.29 -20.00 -1.38
C GLU A 61 0.78 -19.79 -1.16
N TYR A 62 0.38 -18.59 -0.75
CA TYR A 62 -1.04 -18.25 -0.55
C TYR A 62 -1.88 -18.32 -1.83
N LEU A 63 -1.29 -17.96 -2.97
CA LEU A 63 -1.93 -17.86 -4.27
C LEU A 63 -1.87 -19.16 -5.09
N GLU A 64 -1.11 -20.18 -4.66
CA GLU A 64 -0.96 -21.45 -5.40
C GLU A 64 -2.31 -22.11 -5.77
N ASN A 65 -3.32 -21.97 -4.91
CA ASN A 65 -4.64 -22.55 -5.08
C ASN A 65 -5.77 -21.51 -5.10
N LYS A 66 -5.45 -20.25 -5.39
CA LYS A 66 -6.41 -19.14 -5.38
C LYS A 66 -6.20 -18.20 -6.56
N GLU A 67 -7.30 -17.88 -7.22
CA GLU A 67 -7.41 -16.71 -8.08
C GLU A 67 -8.29 -15.69 -7.34
N ILE A 68 -7.78 -14.49 -7.15
CA ILE A 68 -8.44 -13.42 -6.41
C ILE A 68 -8.24 -12.10 -7.13
N ASP A 69 -9.21 -11.20 -7.01
CA ASP A 69 -9.12 -9.81 -7.46
C ASP A 69 -8.61 -8.91 -6.32
N PHE A 70 -8.96 -9.26 -5.07
CA PHE A 70 -8.57 -8.48 -3.90
C PHE A 70 -7.97 -9.34 -2.79
N LEU A 71 -6.95 -8.82 -2.11
CA LEU A 71 -6.36 -9.39 -0.91
C LEU A 71 -6.64 -8.48 0.29
N SER A 72 -7.56 -8.93 1.15
CA SER A 72 -7.93 -8.24 2.37
C SER A 72 -6.94 -8.50 3.49
N VAL A 73 -6.39 -7.44 4.06
CA VAL A 73 -5.39 -7.52 5.15
C VAL A 73 -6.01 -7.11 6.47
N LYS A 74 -6.10 -8.06 7.41
CA LYS A 74 -6.58 -7.78 8.76
C LYS A 74 -5.63 -6.84 9.47
N GLY A 75 -6.14 -5.71 9.96
CA GLY A 75 -5.32 -4.68 10.61
C GLY A 75 -4.67 -3.68 9.65
N GLY A 76 -4.79 -3.90 8.33
CA GLY A 76 -4.22 -3.02 7.32
C GLY A 76 -2.82 -3.44 6.85
N VAL A 77 -2.33 -2.76 5.82
CA VAL A 77 -1.04 -3.05 5.18
C VAL A 77 0.06 -2.25 5.87
N GLU A 78 1.02 -2.96 6.47
CA GLU A 78 2.22 -2.35 7.04
C GLU A 78 3.35 -2.33 6.01
N PHE A 79 3.64 -3.48 5.41
CA PHE A 79 4.79 -3.70 4.54
C PHE A 79 4.46 -4.67 3.40
N ILE A 80 4.88 -4.33 2.19
CA ILE A 80 4.92 -5.25 1.04
C ILE A 80 6.29 -5.15 0.38
N SER A 81 6.97 -6.29 0.21
CA SER A 81 8.25 -6.33 -0.49
C SER A 81 8.10 -5.99 -1.98
N GLY A 82 9.13 -5.44 -2.61
CA GLY A 82 9.06 -5.00 -4.02
C GLY A 82 8.77 -6.14 -5.00
N ASP A 83 9.24 -7.35 -4.73
CA ASP A 83 8.92 -8.55 -5.51
C ASP A 83 7.46 -9.00 -5.34
N ALA A 84 6.90 -8.92 -4.13
CA ALA A 84 5.48 -9.17 -3.89
C ALA A 84 4.61 -8.10 -4.57
N MET A 85 5.01 -6.84 -4.53
CA MET A 85 4.33 -5.76 -5.28
C MET A 85 4.29 -6.07 -6.77
N LYS A 86 5.41 -6.52 -7.37
CA LYS A 86 5.47 -6.91 -8.79
C LYS A 86 4.52 -8.07 -9.09
N LEU A 87 4.45 -9.07 -8.21
CA LEU A 87 3.53 -10.21 -8.35
C LEU A 87 2.06 -9.75 -8.31
N LEU A 88 1.71 -8.87 -7.36
CA LEU A 88 0.37 -8.31 -7.24
C LEU A 88 -0.02 -7.50 -8.49
N GLU A 89 0.88 -6.67 -9.00
CA GLU A 89 0.66 -5.89 -10.23
C GLU A 89 0.48 -6.80 -11.46
N GLN A 90 1.34 -7.82 -11.61
CA GLN A 90 1.25 -8.79 -12.70
C GLN A 90 -0.08 -9.56 -12.69
N LYS A 91 -0.56 -9.95 -11.50
CA LYS A 91 -1.84 -10.65 -11.31
C LYS A 91 -3.04 -9.70 -11.21
N LYS A 92 -2.82 -8.38 -11.25
CA LYS A 92 -3.85 -7.33 -11.08
C LYS A 92 -4.65 -7.45 -9.77
N ILE A 93 -3.97 -7.82 -8.68
CA ILE A 93 -4.58 -8.00 -7.36
C ILE A 93 -4.51 -6.70 -6.57
N GLY A 94 -5.66 -6.17 -6.16
CA GLY A 94 -5.75 -5.03 -5.23
C GLY A 94 -5.55 -5.47 -3.78
N VAL A 95 -4.80 -4.69 -2.99
CA VAL A 95 -4.49 -5.04 -1.60
C VAL A 95 -4.82 -3.87 -0.69
N ASP A 96 -5.67 -4.11 0.31
CA ASP A 96 -5.98 -3.10 1.34
C ASP A 96 -6.67 -3.78 2.54
N SER A 97 -7.04 -2.97 3.53
CA SER A 97 -8.02 -3.32 4.54
C SER A 97 -9.37 -3.69 3.93
N PHE A 98 -10.11 -4.59 4.59
CA PHE A 98 -11.46 -4.97 4.17
C PHE A 98 -12.40 -3.77 4.00
N GLY A 99 -12.30 -2.76 4.88
CA GLY A 99 -13.18 -1.60 4.82
C GLY A 99 -13.02 -0.80 3.52
N HIS A 100 -11.78 -0.65 3.05
CA HIS A 100 -11.49 0.00 1.77
C HIS A 100 -11.94 -0.86 0.59
N ILE A 101 -11.67 -2.17 0.61
CA ILE A 101 -12.13 -3.12 -0.42
C ILE A 101 -13.66 -3.08 -0.53
N ALA A 102 -14.38 -3.28 0.58
CA ALA A 102 -15.84 -3.24 0.61
C ALA A 102 -16.41 -1.89 0.17
N SER A 103 -15.69 -0.79 0.41
CA SER A 103 -16.05 0.53 -0.11
C SER A 103 -15.86 0.63 -1.63
N SER A 104 -14.76 0.10 -2.15
CA SER A 104 -14.40 0.13 -3.58
C SER A 104 -15.35 -0.68 -4.46
N LEU A 105 -15.97 -1.74 -3.94
CA LEU A 105 -16.96 -2.55 -4.67
C LEU A 105 -18.19 -1.76 -5.14
N ARG A 106 -18.42 -0.55 -4.60
CA ARG A 106 -19.50 0.36 -5.01
C ARG A 106 -19.07 1.40 -6.04
N THR A 107 -17.88 1.24 -6.61
CA THR A 107 -17.30 2.21 -7.55
C THR A 107 -17.00 1.53 -8.88
N ASN A 108 -17.02 2.32 -9.96
CA ASN A 108 -16.47 1.88 -11.23
C ASN A 108 -14.95 1.71 -11.06
N ASN A 109 -14.42 0.56 -11.48
CA ASN A 109 -13.01 0.16 -11.34
C ASN A 109 -12.49 0.16 -9.88
N PRO A 110 -12.89 -0.83 -9.06
CA PRO A 110 -12.48 -0.90 -7.66
C PRO A 110 -10.96 -0.98 -7.44
N LEU A 111 -10.21 -1.61 -8.36
CA LEU A 111 -8.75 -1.74 -8.26
C LEU A 111 -8.01 -0.39 -8.25
N GLU A 112 -8.41 0.55 -9.11
CA GLU A 112 -7.80 1.88 -9.18
C GLU A 112 -8.02 2.69 -7.90
N HIS A 113 -9.08 2.37 -7.15
CA HIS A 113 -9.43 3.05 -5.92
C HIS A 113 -8.52 2.70 -4.73
N LEU A 114 -7.81 1.58 -4.76
CA LEU A 114 -7.07 1.06 -3.60
C LEU A 114 -5.63 1.60 -3.48
N ASP A 115 -4.97 1.99 -4.58
CA ASP A 115 -3.55 2.43 -4.54
C ASP A 115 -3.36 3.93 -4.85
N LYS A 116 -4.32 4.77 -4.43
CA LYS A 116 -4.37 6.21 -4.74
C LYS A 116 -3.12 6.97 -4.33
N GLU A 117 -2.58 6.69 -3.15
CA GLU A 117 -1.37 7.35 -2.66
C GLU A 117 -0.18 7.06 -3.57
N HIS A 118 0.03 5.80 -3.95
CA HIS A 118 1.08 5.43 -4.88
C HIS A 118 0.92 6.11 -6.23
N PHE A 119 -0.29 6.08 -6.81
CA PHE A 119 -0.54 6.71 -8.11
C PHE A 119 -0.24 8.22 -8.07
N PHE A 120 -0.61 8.89 -6.98
CA PHE A 120 -0.26 10.29 -6.76
C PHE A 120 1.26 10.51 -6.71
N ILE A 121 1.97 9.78 -5.85
CA ILE A 121 3.42 9.92 -5.66
C ILE A 121 4.17 9.62 -6.96
N ASN A 122 3.84 8.50 -7.61
CA ASN A 122 4.46 8.07 -8.86
C ASN A 122 4.26 9.10 -9.98
N ARG A 123 3.04 9.64 -10.10
CA ARG A 123 2.73 10.69 -11.08
C ARG A 123 3.55 11.95 -10.83
N VAL A 124 3.60 12.42 -9.59
CA VAL A 124 4.30 13.65 -9.23
C VAL A 124 5.81 13.54 -9.49
N PHE A 125 6.43 12.41 -9.14
CA PHE A 125 7.85 12.20 -9.43
C PHE A 125 8.13 12.03 -10.92
N LYS A 126 7.31 11.28 -11.66
CA LYS A 126 7.48 11.10 -13.12
C LYS A 126 7.31 12.39 -13.92
N GLN A 127 6.52 13.34 -13.42
CA GLN A 127 6.31 14.65 -14.06
C GLN A 127 7.46 15.63 -13.81
N HIS A 128 8.38 15.32 -12.90
CA HIS A 128 9.48 16.21 -12.55
C HIS A 128 10.61 16.15 -13.59
N SER A 129 11.03 17.30 -14.14
CA SER A 129 11.97 17.38 -15.28
C SER A 129 13.35 16.74 -15.02
N HIS A 130 13.82 16.77 -13.78
CA HIS A 130 15.10 16.14 -13.38
C HIS A 130 15.00 14.62 -13.13
N VAL A 131 13.82 14.03 -13.21
CA VAL A 131 13.62 12.59 -13.00
C VAL A 131 13.64 11.86 -14.35
N SER A 132 14.40 10.78 -14.42
CA SER A 132 14.43 9.88 -15.59
C SER A 132 13.55 8.65 -15.39
N SER A 133 13.46 8.13 -14.17
CA SER A 133 12.57 7.00 -13.84
C SER A 133 12.28 6.95 -12.34
N VAL A 134 11.19 6.26 -12.00
CA VAL A 134 10.76 6.00 -10.62
C VAL A 134 10.57 4.49 -10.48
N GLU A 135 11.24 3.89 -9.50
CA GLU A 135 11.08 2.48 -9.14
C GLU A 135 10.49 2.37 -7.73
N ARG A 136 9.45 1.54 -7.55
CA ARG A 136 8.85 1.26 -6.25
C ARG A 136 9.54 0.03 -5.65
N GLU A 137 10.31 0.21 -4.57
CA GLU A 137 11.09 -0.86 -3.92
C GLU A 137 10.29 -1.60 -2.84
N THR A 138 9.30 -0.94 -2.23
CA THR A 138 8.31 -1.52 -1.30
C THR A 138 6.99 -0.75 -1.43
N ASN A 139 5.94 -1.13 -0.72
CA ASN A 139 4.67 -0.35 -0.71
C ASN A 139 4.87 1.16 -0.41
N LYS A 140 5.91 1.55 0.35
CA LYS A 140 6.18 2.97 0.70
C LYS A 140 7.52 3.53 0.23
N LYS A 141 8.41 2.71 -0.34
CA LYS A 141 9.78 3.12 -0.71
C LYS A 141 9.94 3.26 -2.22
N TYR A 142 10.60 4.34 -2.63
CA TYR A 142 10.79 4.73 -4.01
C TYR A 142 12.26 5.06 -4.28
N ARG A 143 12.81 4.54 -5.37
CA ARG A 143 14.08 4.98 -5.94
C ARG A 143 13.80 5.91 -7.12
N ILE A 144 14.32 7.12 -7.02
CA ILE A 144 14.21 8.16 -8.04
C ILE A 144 15.54 8.25 -8.76
N LYS A 145 15.55 7.83 -10.04
CA LYS A 145 16.71 8.05 -10.90
C LYS A 145 16.67 9.45 -11.45
N ARG A 146 17.76 10.19 -11.28
CA ARG A 146 17.86 11.60 -11.67
C ARG A 146 18.79 11.78 -12.87
N ARG A 147 18.46 12.74 -13.72
CA ARG A 147 19.21 13.02 -14.96
C ARG A 147 20.53 13.71 -14.63
N GLY A 148 21.65 12.99 -14.81
CA GLY A 148 22.99 13.53 -14.57
C GLY A 148 23.33 13.77 -13.09
N MET A 149 22.57 13.19 -12.17
CA MET A 149 22.74 13.33 -10.72
C MET A 149 22.64 11.97 -10.04
N ALA A 150 23.12 11.85 -8.79
CA ALA A 150 22.97 10.62 -8.02
C ALA A 150 21.50 10.27 -7.79
N ASP A 151 21.15 8.98 -7.69
CA ASP A 151 19.80 8.55 -7.34
C ASP A 151 19.41 9.04 -5.93
N LEU A 152 18.10 9.14 -5.68
CA LEU A 152 17.55 9.37 -4.34
C LEU A 152 16.62 8.23 -3.95
N VAL A 153 16.71 7.78 -2.72
CA VAL A 153 15.84 6.78 -2.10
C VAL A 153 14.93 7.49 -1.11
N ILE A 154 13.62 7.39 -1.34
CA ILE A 154 12.59 8.12 -0.62
C ILE A 154 11.61 7.13 0.02
N VAL A 155 11.30 7.30 1.30
CA VAL A 155 10.21 6.58 1.97
C VAL A 155 9.06 7.55 2.23
N ALA A 156 7.87 7.24 1.73
CA ALA A 156 6.66 8.05 1.91
C ALA A 156 5.88 7.61 3.17
N VAL A 157 5.43 8.58 3.96
CA VAL A 157 4.69 8.36 5.19
C VAL A 157 3.48 9.30 5.22
N ASN A 158 2.29 8.72 5.38
CA ASN A 158 1.00 9.41 5.25
C ASN A 158 0.38 9.76 6.61
N ASP A 159 1.20 10.16 7.57
CA ASP A 159 0.73 10.49 8.92
C ASP A 159 0.23 11.94 8.97
N TYR A 160 -0.82 12.16 9.76
CA TYR A 160 -1.31 13.52 10.03
C TYR A 160 -0.31 14.32 10.87
N ASP A 161 0.22 13.71 11.94
CA ASP A 161 1.35 14.25 12.67
C ASP A 161 2.52 13.30 12.53
N MET A 162 3.51 13.69 11.74
CA MET A 162 4.72 12.91 11.57
C MET A 162 5.57 13.05 12.82
N THR A 163 5.66 11.96 13.59
CA THR A 163 6.38 11.90 14.86
C THR A 163 7.78 11.31 14.70
N ALA A 164 8.58 11.38 15.77
CA ALA A 164 9.82 10.63 15.88
C ALA A 164 9.62 9.11 15.71
N GLY A 165 8.49 8.58 16.17
CA GLY A 165 8.11 7.17 15.97
C GLY A 165 7.88 6.86 14.50
N SER A 166 7.08 7.69 13.82
CA SER A 166 6.79 7.57 12.39
C SER A 166 8.06 7.45 11.54
N VAL A 167 9.07 8.28 11.81
CA VAL A 167 10.36 8.26 11.09
C VAL A 167 11.13 6.96 11.36
N ARG A 168 11.23 6.55 12.63
CA ARG A 168 11.93 5.30 13.00
C ARG A 168 11.25 4.08 12.43
N ASP A 169 9.93 4.02 12.48
CA ASP A 169 9.15 2.90 11.96
C ASP A 169 9.29 2.83 10.44
N ALA A 170 9.23 3.96 9.74
CA ALA A 170 9.44 4.01 8.29
C ALA A 170 10.81 3.41 7.88
N ILE A 171 11.88 3.80 8.57
CA ILE A 171 13.24 3.30 8.28
C ILE A 171 13.41 1.85 8.74
N GLY A 172 12.87 1.49 9.92
CA GLY A 172 12.93 0.13 10.44
C GLY A 172 12.18 -0.88 9.55
N LEU A 173 11.08 -0.45 8.92
CA LEU A 173 10.27 -1.30 8.05
C LEU A 173 10.79 -1.35 6.62
N HIS A 174 11.15 -0.21 6.04
CA HIS A 174 11.49 -0.09 4.62
C HIS A 174 13.02 -0.01 4.36
N GLY A 175 13.81 -0.03 5.42
CA GLY A 175 15.27 0.08 5.38
C GLY A 175 15.74 1.52 5.12
N ASN A 176 17.06 1.65 4.95
CA ASN A 176 17.72 2.94 4.76
C ASN A 176 17.18 3.70 3.54
N CYS A 177 17.13 5.02 3.67
CA CYS A 177 16.71 5.97 2.64
C CYS A 177 17.46 7.29 2.82
N ASP A 178 17.48 8.13 1.79
CA ASP A 178 18.04 9.47 1.86
C ASP A 178 17.02 10.46 2.43
N ILE A 179 15.72 10.21 2.16
CA ILE A 179 14.63 11.13 2.47
C ILE A 179 13.42 10.39 3.03
N VAL A 180 12.84 10.90 4.11
CA VAL A 180 11.45 10.61 4.52
C VAL A 180 10.54 11.73 4.04
N PHE A 181 9.50 11.35 3.32
CA PHE A 181 8.52 12.26 2.71
C PHE A 181 7.18 12.17 3.44
N ALA A 182 6.72 13.29 4.00
CA ALA A 182 5.36 13.43 4.49
C ALA A 182 4.38 13.58 3.32
N SER A 183 3.77 12.47 2.91
CA SER A 183 2.86 12.41 1.76
C SER A 183 1.48 13.00 2.05
N ASN A 184 1.07 13.06 3.32
CA ASN A 184 -0.17 13.72 3.72
C ASN A 184 -0.06 15.24 3.50
N PRO A 185 -0.87 15.85 2.61
CA PRO A 185 -0.79 17.29 2.35
C PRO A 185 -1.17 18.14 3.58
N ASN A 186 -2.04 17.60 4.45
CA ASN A 186 -2.43 18.23 5.71
C ASN A 186 -1.48 17.86 6.85
N GLY A 187 -0.51 16.98 6.60
CA GLY A 187 0.40 16.46 7.60
C GLY A 187 1.32 17.53 8.18
N ARG A 188 1.71 17.39 9.45
CA ARG A 188 2.69 18.27 10.10
C ARG A 188 3.98 17.51 10.39
N LEU A 189 5.10 18.21 10.21
CA LEU A 189 6.42 17.72 10.64
C LEU A 189 6.67 18.21 12.06
N THR A 190 6.59 17.31 13.04
CA THR A 190 6.84 17.66 14.44
C THR A 190 8.33 17.95 14.68
N THR A 191 8.65 18.75 15.70
CA THR A 191 10.06 19.01 16.09
C THR A 191 10.80 17.71 16.40
N PRO A 192 10.24 16.76 17.19
CA PRO A 192 10.93 15.49 17.45
C PRO A 192 11.19 14.65 16.19
N ALA A 193 10.33 14.72 15.16
CA ALA A 193 10.58 14.02 13.90
C ALA A 193 11.78 14.60 13.16
N LYS A 194 11.94 15.92 13.16
CA LYS A 194 13.09 16.62 12.54
C LYS A 194 14.39 16.28 13.26
N GLU A 195 14.39 16.34 14.59
CA GLU A 195 15.55 16.01 15.43
C GLU A 195 16.00 14.56 15.20
N VAL A 196 15.05 13.62 15.15
CA VAL A 196 15.36 12.21 14.88
C VAL A 196 15.90 12.01 13.47
N ALA A 197 15.26 12.61 12.46
CA ALA A 197 15.73 12.52 11.08
C ALA A 197 17.17 13.06 10.93
N GLU A 198 17.47 14.20 11.54
CA GLU A 198 18.83 14.75 11.58
C GLU A 198 19.82 13.82 12.28
N SER A 199 19.46 13.26 13.45
CA SER A 199 20.33 12.37 14.23
C SER A 199 20.70 11.06 13.51
N ILE A 200 19.83 10.59 12.60
CA ILE A 200 20.05 9.37 11.82
C ILE A 200 20.53 9.66 10.38
N GLY A 201 20.78 10.94 10.05
CA GLY A 201 21.31 11.34 8.75
C GLY A 201 20.34 11.23 7.59
N VAL A 202 19.03 11.39 7.84
CA VAL A 202 17.98 11.34 6.82
C VAL A 202 17.30 12.70 6.70
N GLU A 203 17.02 13.13 5.47
CA GLU A 203 16.34 14.39 5.22
C GLU A 203 14.81 14.23 5.38
N LEU A 204 14.12 15.28 5.85
CA LEU A 204 12.68 15.25 6.11
C LEU A 204 11.97 16.35 5.35
N TYR A 205 11.06 15.99 4.45
CA TYR A 205 10.39 16.96 3.58
C TYR A 205 8.88 16.78 3.46
N LYS A 206 8.21 17.92 3.24
CA LYS A 206 6.90 17.99 2.58
C LYS A 206 7.08 18.09 1.07
N LEU A 207 5.99 17.91 0.33
CA LEU A 207 6.04 17.76 -1.12
C LEU A 207 6.75 18.93 -1.83
N SER A 208 6.41 20.18 -1.50
CA SER A 208 6.99 21.35 -2.16
C SER A 208 8.52 21.43 -2.01
N ASP A 209 9.01 21.13 -0.81
CA ASP A 209 10.45 21.18 -0.52
C ASP A 209 11.17 19.96 -1.09
N LEU A 210 10.50 18.80 -1.10
CA LEU A 210 11.01 17.59 -1.75
C LEU A 210 11.23 17.79 -3.25
N LEU A 211 10.28 18.41 -3.96
CA LEU A 211 10.44 18.67 -5.40
C LEU A 211 11.63 19.61 -5.67
N ARG A 212 11.84 20.61 -4.80
CA ARG A 212 13.04 21.47 -4.87
C ARG A 212 14.31 20.67 -4.61
N ARG A 213 14.30 19.76 -3.63
CA ARG A 213 15.43 18.91 -3.27
C ARG A 213 15.81 17.94 -4.40
N ILE A 214 14.84 17.41 -5.13
CA ILE A 214 15.10 16.50 -6.26
C ILE A 214 15.94 17.20 -7.34
N SER A 215 15.77 18.50 -7.52
CA SER A 215 16.53 19.32 -8.49
C SER A 215 17.95 19.71 -8.01
N ARG A 216 18.36 19.33 -6.79
CA ARG A 216 19.63 19.74 -6.17
C ARG A 216 20.58 18.57 -5.94
#